data_AF-A0A3D3L702-F1
#
_entry.id   AF-A0A3D3L702-F1
#
_cell.length_a   1.000
_cell.length_b   1.000
_cell.length_c   1.000
_cell.angle_alpha   90.00
_cell.angle_beta   90.00
_cell.angle_gamma   90.00
#
_symmetry.space_group_name_H-M   'P 1'
#
loop_
_entity.id
_entity.type
_entity.pdbx_description
1 polymer ?
#
loop_
_entity_poly.entity_id
_entity_poly.type
_entity_poly.pdbx_seq_one_letter_code
_entity_poly.pdbx_strand_id
1 'polypeptide(L)'
;MPPRKFQPHPFSYHQELDLVIENLANEGRGVARVDGWVVFVSFALPGERVRARVFRNHKNYSEADLVEVIEPSPDRVEPRCALFGQCGGCQYQHLAYDRQLEWKRSQVGELLWHMARIKHPVLPVIPSPRQYGYRSKITPHFQKPKNGEIGAIGFLRAGTRNAMVDVARCPIAMDALNAELSRAREAARAVPGTFKNGATLLMRAAANGVLTRPDETAVEDVGGVRFEFHAGDFFQNNPFILPEFVSHAVREAAASGARRLVDAYCGSGLFAISAAREFQEVIGVEISEGAVRKAAHNAEINGLTHCRFLAADAAAIFESIEGGGSETVVIIDPPRAGCSEDFLRQLFAFAPRRVVYVSCNPATQMRDLALFTEAGFNLLKVQPFDLFPQTRHLECVMTLEKSG
;
A
#
# COMPACT_ATOMS: atom_id res chain seq x y z
N MET A 1 31.52 17.99 -6.90
CA MET A 1 31.27 18.26 -8.34
C MET A 1 29.84 17.88 -8.67
N PRO A 2 29.13 18.68 -9.49
CA PRO A 2 27.77 18.36 -9.91
C PRO A 2 27.70 17.08 -10.77
N PRO A 3 26.59 16.33 -10.74
CA PRO A 3 26.34 15.25 -11.69
C PRO A 3 26.41 15.77 -13.12
N ARG A 4 26.87 14.93 -14.07
CA ARG A 4 27.09 15.28 -15.49
C ARG A 4 25.86 15.88 -16.20
N LYS A 5 24.64 15.68 -15.67
CA LYS A 5 23.37 16.18 -16.24
C LYS A 5 22.64 17.17 -15.32
N PHE A 6 23.30 17.74 -14.32
CA PHE A 6 22.67 18.72 -13.43
C PHE A 6 22.47 20.06 -14.15
N GLN A 7 21.30 20.66 -13.98
CA GLN A 7 20.98 22.00 -14.49
C GLN A 7 21.13 23.02 -13.34
N PRO A 8 22.03 24.01 -13.42
CA PRO A 8 22.30 24.94 -12.32
C PRO A 8 21.33 26.12 -12.21
N HIS A 9 20.14 25.98 -12.79
CA HIS A 9 19.07 26.97 -12.71
C HIS A 9 17.79 26.32 -12.14
N PRO A 10 17.06 26.98 -11.22
CA PRO A 10 17.37 28.29 -10.64
C PRO A 10 18.47 28.27 -9.56
N PHE A 11 18.82 27.10 -9.03
CA PHE A 11 19.80 26.98 -7.94
C PHE A 11 21.07 26.25 -8.35
N SER A 12 22.20 26.65 -7.76
CA SER A 12 23.46 25.93 -7.92
C SER A 12 23.42 24.55 -7.26
N TYR A 13 24.26 23.63 -7.71
CA TYR A 13 24.36 22.31 -7.10
C TYR A 13 24.84 22.45 -5.65
N HIS A 14 24.08 21.87 -4.73
CA HIS A 14 24.29 21.96 -3.29
C HIS A 14 24.20 23.38 -2.72
N GLN A 15 23.52 24.29 -3.41
CA GLN A 15 23.12 25.55 -2.79
C GLN A 15 22.22 25.25 -1.59
N GLU A 16 22.55 25.86 -0.45
CA GLU A 16 21.74 25.79 0.76
C GLU A 16 20.78 26.98 0.80
N LEU A 17 19.54 26.69 1.17
CA LEU A 17 18.44 27.65 1.25
C LEU A 17 17.78 27.49 2.62
N ASP A 18 17.50 28.60 3.29
CA ASP A 18 16.63 28.62 4.45
C ASP A 18 15.18 28.80 3.94
N LEU A 19 14.35 27.79 4.16
CA LEU A 19 13.01 27.66 3.58
C LEU A 19 11.96 27.54 4.69
N VAL A 20 10.78 28.12 4.46
CA VAL A 20 9.57 27.83 5.24
C VAL A 20 8.75 26.81 4.49
N ILE A 21 8.38 25.72 5.16
CA ILE A 21 7.57 24.65 4.57
C ILE A 21 6.09 25.01 4.69
N GLU A 22 5.42 25.13 3.55
CA GLU A 22 4.01 25.55 3.44
C GLU A 22 3.04 24.38 3.60
N ASN A 23 3.36 23.23 2.99
CA ASN A 23 2.49 22.06 2.97
C ASN A 23 3.31 20.77 2.70
N LEU A 24 2.65 19.62 2.65
CA LEU A 24 3.22 18.36 2.17
C LEU A 24 2.73 18.04 0.76
N ALA A 25 3.56 17.35 -0.01
CA ALA A 25 3.16 16.74 -1.27
C ALA A 25 2.58 15.34 -1.00
N ASN A 26 1.88 14.78 -1.99
CA ASN A 26 1.34 13.41 -1.95
C ASN A 26 2.38 12.32 -1.62
N GLU A 27 3.65 12.60 -1.88
CA GLU A 27 4.76 11.68 -1.59
C GLU A 27 5.32 11.82 -0.16
N GLY A 28 4.77 12.73 0.64
CA GLY A 28 5.24 13.02 1.99
C GLY A 28 6.47 13.92 2.04
N ARG A 29 6.71 14.73 1.00
CA ARG A 29 7.80 15.71 0.94
C ARG A 29 7.26 17.09 1.30
N GLY A 30 7.98 17.84 2.13
CA GLY A 30 7.68 19.25 2.39
C GLY A 30 7.74 20.07 1.11
N VAL A 31 6.84 21.04 0.99
CA VAL A 31 6.74 21.96 -0.14
C VAL A 31 7.06 23.36 0.36
N ALA A 32 8.08 23.98 -0.22
CA ALA A 32 8.42 25.38 -0.02
C ALA A 32 8.41 26.13 -1.35
N ARG A 33 8.33 27.47 -1.30
CA ARG A 33 8.42 28.32 -2.49
C ARG A 33 9.50 29.39 -2.31
N VAL A 34 10.25 29.62 -3.37
CA VAL A 34 11.20 30.73 -3.50
C VAL A 34 10.82 31.51 -4.75
N ASP A 35 10.31 32.74 -4.60
CA ASP A 35 9.84 33.57 -5.72
C ASP A 35 8.86 32.83 -6.67
N GLY A 36 7.96 32.03 -6.08
CA GLY A 36 6.99 31.20 -6.80
C GLY A 36 7.53 29.85 -7.29
N TRP A 37 8.84 29.61 -7.24
CA TRP A 37 9.47 28.34 -7.61
C TRP A 37 9.33 27.28 -6.52
N VAL A 38 8.84 26.09 -6.88
CA VAL A 38 8.58 25.01 -5.93
C VAL A 38 9.87 24.26 -5.58
N VAL A 39 10.12 24.08 -4.29
CA VAL A 39 11.22 23.25 -3.77
C VAL A 39 10.63 22.15 -2.89
N PHE A 40 10.88 20.88 -3.26
CA PHE A 40 10.51 19.73 -2.44
C PHE A 40 11.64 19.38 -1.49
N VAL A 41 11.33 19.30 -0.20
CA VAL A 41 12.28 18.95 0.87
C VAL A 41 11.81 17.67 1.55
N SER A 42 12.59 16.59 1.43
CA SER A 42 12.24 15.33 2.09
C SER A 42 12.37 15.44 3.62
N PHE A 43 11.47 14.80 4.37
CA PHE A 43 11.49 14.75 5.84
C PHE A 43 11.29 16.09 6.57
N ALA A 44 10.76 17.09 5.86
CA ALA A 44 10.35 18.38 6.41
C ALA A 44 8.82 18.47 6.50
N LEU A 45 8.31 19.15 7.53
CA LEU A 45 6.88 19.25 7.85
C LEU A 45 6.34 20.66 7.65
N PRO A 46 5.03 20.83 7.41
CA PRO A 46 4.41 22.14 7.33
C PRO A 46 4.62 22.96 8.60
N GLY A 47 4.85 24.25 8.43
CA GLY A 47 5.14 25.19 9.51
C GLY A 47 6.61 25.24 9.94
N GLU A 48 7.48 24.39 9.40
CA GLU A 48 8.90 24.40 9.75
C GLU A 48 9.69 25.47 9.00
N ARG A 49 10.69 26.02 9.69
CA ARG A 49 11.82 26.69 9.03
C ARG A 49 12.98 25.72 8.98
N VAL A 50 13.48 25.43 7.78
CA VAL A 50 14.52 24.42 7.55
C VAL A 50 15.66 24.98 6.70
N ARG A 51 16.87 24.47 6.90
CA ARG A 51 17.95 24.57 5.93
C ARG A 51 17.88 23.37 5.01
N ALA A 52 17.77 23.62 3.71
CA ALA A 52 17.69 22.58 2.69
C ALA A 52 18.78 22.76 1.63
N ARG A 53 19.36 21.65 1.15
CA ARG A 53 20.44 21.63 0.16
C ARG A 53 19.94 21.09 -1.17
N VAL A 54 19.93 21.91 -2.21
CA VAL A 54 19.42 21.53 -3.53
C VAL A 54 20.35 20.51 -4.20
N PHE A 55 19.83 19.34 -4.57
CA PHE A 55 20.59 18.32 -5.28
C PHE A 55 20.11 18.09 -6.72
N ARG A 56 18.91 18.58 -7.09
CA ARG A 56 18.38 18.48 -8.45
C ARG A 56 17.44 19.64 -8.77
N ASN A 57 17.59 20.20 -9.97
CA ASN A 57 16.58 21.08 -10.58
C ASN A 57 15.90 20.36 -11.74
N HIS A 58 14.59 20.55 -11.84
CA HIS A 58 13.74 20.11 -12.94
C HIS A 58 13.15 21.33 -13.64
N LYS A 59 12.32 21.09 -14.67
CA LYS A 59 11.71 22.16 -15.47
C LYS A 59 10.91 23.18 -14.65
N ASN A 60 10.18 22.72 -13.63
CA ASN A 60 9.20 23.53 -12.89
C ASN A 60 9.37 23.45 -11.35
N TYR A 61 10.37 22.73 -10.85
CA TYR A 61 10.59 22.54 -9.42
C TYR A 61 12.02 22.07 -9.15
N SER A 62 12.44 22.16 -7.89
CA SER A 62 13.71 21.62 -7.40
C SER A 62 13.48 20.58 -6.30
N GLU A 63 14.46 19.72 -6.10
CA GLU A 63 14.52 18.78 -4.98
C GLU A 63 15.73 19.10 -4.12
N ALA A 64 15.51 19.08 -2.81
CA ALA A 64 16.50 19.37 -1.81
C ALA A 64 16.48 18.34 -0.67
N ASP A 65 17.67 18.07 -0.14
CA ASP A 65 17.84 17.30 1.09
C ASP A 65 17.66 18.23 2.30
N LEU A 66 17.01 17.74 3.34
CA LEU A 66 16.95 18.43 4.63
C LEU A 66 18.34 18.39 5.28
N VAL A 67 18.91 19.56 5.56
CA VAL A 67 20.20 19.69 6.27
C VAL A 67 19.96 19.88 7.77
N GLU A 68 19.04 20.78 8.12
CA GLU A 68 18.77 21.17 9.50
C GLU A 68 17.32 21.66 9.64
N VAL A 69 16.68 21.33 10.76
CA VAL A 69 15.41 21.95 11.16
C VAL A 69 15.76 23.11 12.10
N ILE A 70 15.59 24.34 11.63
CA ILE A 70 15.93 25.56 12.37
C ILE A 70 14.81 25.86 13.38
N GLU A 71 13.55 25.75 12.94
CA GLU A 71 12.37 25.88 13.78
C GLU A 71 11.44 24.69 13.51
N PRO A 72 11.28 23.77 14.47
CA PRO A 72 10.47 22.58 14.29
C PRO A 72 8.97 22.90 14.38
N SER A 73 8.17 22.12 13.66
CA SER A 73 6.72 22.12 13.79
C SER A 73 6.32 21.53 15.14
N PRO A 74 5.24 22.00 15.79
CA PRO A 74 4.70 21.36 16.99
C PRO A 74 4.30 19.89 16.77
N ASP A 75 4.06 19.50 15.53
CA ASP A 75 3.70 18.14 15.13
C ASP A 75 4.92 17.22 14.91
N ARG A 76 6.15 17.78 14.98
CA ARG A 76 7.36 16.99 14.84
C ARG A 76 7.57 16.12 16.08
N VAL A 77 7.82 14.84 15.86
CA VAL A 77 8.20 13.88 16.90
C VAL A 77 9.52 13.22 16.56
N GLU A 78 10.20 12.67 17.57
CA GLU A 78 11.44 11.94 17.36
C GLU A 78 11.18 10.55 16.72
N PRO A 79 11.79 10.23 15.57
CA PRO A 79 11.66 8.92 14.94
C PRO A 79 12.15 7.78 15.84
N ARG A 80 11.38 6.69 15.93
CA ARG A 80 11.81 5.49 16.67
C ARG A 80 12.92 4.70 15.97
N CYS A 81 13.11 4.88 14.67
CA CYS A 81 14.13 4.19 13.89
C CYS A 81 15.35 5.09 13.70
N ALA A 82 16.51 4.65 14.20
CA ALA A 82 17.79 5.34 13.97
C ALA A 82 18.21 5.45 12.49
N LEU A 83 17.59 4.66 11.61
CA LEU A 83 17.81 4.69 10.16
C LEU A 83 16.77 5.56 9.42
N PHE A 84 15.86 6.21 10.14
CA PHE A 84 14.91 7.14 9.53
C PHE A 84 15.66 8.29 8.81
N GLY A 85 15.13 8.74 7.68
CA GLY A 85 15.83 9.69 6.79
C GLY A 85 16.84 9.03 5.85
N GLN A 86 17.40 7.86 6.21
CA GLN A 86 18.34 7.12 5.37
C GLN A 86 17.67 5.94 4.65
N CYS A 87 16.92 5.12 5.37
CA CYS A 87 16.18 3.98 4.83
C CYS A 87 14.94 4.47 4.07
N GLY A 88 14.70 3.95 2.86
CA GLY A 88 13.54 4.30 2.04
C GLY A 88 12.20 3.74 2.51
N GLY A 89 12.17 2.99 3.61
CA GLY A 89 10.99 2.27 4.07
C GLY A 89 9.90 3.13 4.72
N CYS A 90 10.25 4.22 5.41
CA CYS A 90 9.30 5.07 6.13
C CYS A 90 9.46 6.54 5.74
N GLN A 91 8.36 7.28 5.74
CA GLN A 91 8.34 8.71 5.38
C GLN A 91 7.87 9.59 6.53
N TYR A 92 7.11 9.06 7.51
CA TYR A 92 6.39 9.88 8.49
C TYR A 92 6.77 9.60 9.96
N GLN A 93 7.84 8.87 10.26
CA GLN A 93 8.20 8.64 11.69
C GLN A 93 8.50 9.92 12.47
N HIS A 94 8.74 11.03 11.79
CA HIS A 94 8.98 12.34 12.38
C HIS A 94 7.69 13.18 12.52
N LEU A 95 6.53 12.67 12.11
CA LEU A 95 5.23 13.34 12.18
C LEU A 95 4.34 12.64 13.22
N ALA A 96 3.73 13.40 14.12
CA ALA A 96 2.78 12.88 15.10
C ALA A 96 1.67 12.05 14.42
N TYR A 97 1.28 10.93 15.04
CA TYR A 97 0.46 9.92 14.36
C TYR A 97 -0.94 10.42 13.99
N ASP A 98 -1.57 11.23 14.84
CA ASP A 98 -2.84 11.89 14.54
C ASP A 98 -2.75 12.76 13.29
N ARG A 99 -1.64 13.50 13.13
CA ARG A 99 -1.37 14.31 11.94
C ARG A 99 -1.08 13.46 10.70
N GLN A 100 -0.50 12.27 10.84
CA GLN A 100 -0.39 11.32 9.71
C GLN A 100 -1.77 10.93 9.18
N LEU A 101 -2.73 10.66 10.07
CA LEU A 101 -4.09 10.29 9.69
C LEU A 101 -4.83 11.46 9.02
N GLU A 102 -4.74 12.65 9.60
CA GLU A 102 -5.32 13.86 9.00
C GLU A 102 -4.73 14.14 7.61
N TRP A 103 -3.41 14.02 7.47
CA TRP A 103 -2.73 14.20 6.18
C TRP A 103 -3.21 13.19 5.12
N LYS A 104 -3.28 11.90 5.48
CA LYS A 104 -3.78 10.85 4.58
C LYS A 104 -5.24 11.11 4.17
N ARG A 105 -6.08 11.60 5.09
CA ARG A 105 -7.46 12.01 4.79
C ARG A 105 -7.50 13.18 3.80
N SER A 106 -6.71 14.22 4.06
CA SER A 106 -6.60 15.40 3.20
C SER A 106 -6.21 15.01 1.78
N GLN A 107 -5.19 14.15 1.66
CA GLN A 107 -4.71 13.64 0.38
C GLN A 107 -5.84 12.99 -0.46
N VAL A 108 -6.69 12.16 0.15
CA VAL A 108 -7.82 11.55 -0.58
C VAL A 108 -8.81 12.63 -1.05
N GLY A 109 -9.09 13.62 -0.20
CA GLY A 109 -9.99 14.73 -0.53
C GLY A 109 -9.47 15.61 -1.66
N GLU A 110 -8.18 15.94 -1.64
CA GLU A 110 -7.52 16.68 -2.71
C GLU A 110 -7.54 15.90 -4.02
N LEU A 111 -7.26 14.59 -3.98
CA LEU A 111 -7.28 13.74 -5.17
C LEU A 111 -8.70 13.63 -5.77
N LEU A 112 -9.74 13.46 -4.95
CA LEU A 112 -11.13 13.44 -5.41
C LEU A 112 -11.48 14.70 -6.21
N TRP A 113 -11.10 15.87 -5.69
CA TRP A 113 -11.37 17.14 -6.36
C TRP A 113 -10.50 17.34 -7.59
N HIS A 114 -9.18 17.18 -7.47
CA HIS A 114 -8.24 17.56 -8.52
C HIS A 114 -8.18 16.55 -9.67
N MET A 115 -8.44 15.27 -9.43
CA MET A 115 -8.38 14.23 -10.45
C MET A 115 -9.76 13.78 -10.94
N ALA A 116 -10.73 13.59 -10.05
CA ALA A 116 -12.06 13.10 -10.43
C ALA A 116 -13.12 14.22 -10.55
N ARG A 117 -12.81 15.46 -10.12
CA ARG A 117 -13.77 16.58 -10.06
C ARG A 117 -15.00 16.28 -9.19
N ILE A 118 -14.85 15.40 -8.21
CA ILE A 118 -15.92 14.97 -7.31
C ILE A 118 -15.75 15.68 -5.96
N LYS A 119 -16.81 16.35 -5.51
CA LYS A 119 -16.89 16.91 -4.16
C LYS A 119 -17.67 15.94 -3.28
N HIS A 120 -16.95 15.13 -2.50
CA HIS A 120 -17.55 14.16 -1.58
C HIS A 120 -16.79 14.17 -0.24
N PRO A 121 -17.47 14.06 0.91
CA PRO A 121 -16.79 13.95 2.20
C PRO A 121 -15.92 12.70 2.27
N VAL A 122 -14.70 12.86 2.76
CA VAL A 122 -13.81 11.74 3.12
C VAL A 122 -13.94 11.51 4.62
N LEU A 123 -14.23 10.26 5.03
CA LEU A 123 -14.31 9.91 6.43
C LEU A 123 -12.93 9.96 7.12
N PRO A 124 -12.87 10.10 8.46
CA PRO A 124 -11.63 9.95 9.21
C PRO A 124 -10.94 8.62 8.87
N VAL A 125 -9.61 8.64 8.71
CA VAL A 125 -8.83 7.42 8.45
C VAL A 125 -8.98 6.48 9.64
N ILE A 126 -9.33 5.22 9.38
CA ILE A 126 -9.33 4.20 10.44
C ILE A 126 -7.86 3.89 10.79
N PRO A 127 -7.43 4.14 12.05
CA PRO A 127 -6.05 3.99 12.45
C PRO A 127 -5.65 2.51 12.55
N SER A 128 -4.36 2.23 12.39
CA SER A 128 -3.85 0.92 12.76
C SER A 128 -3.86 0.75 14.28
N PRO A 129 -4.29 -0.40 14.81
CA PRO A 129 -4.13 -0.70 16.24
C PRO A 129 -2.67 -0.69 16.70
N ARG A 130 -1.71 -0.84 15.77
CA ARG A 130 -0.28 -0.79 16.05
C ARG A 130 0.45 0.12 15.07
N GLN A 131 1.05 1.20 15.59
CA GLN A 131 1.87 2.14 14.81
C GLN A 131 3.27 1.59 14.46
N TYR A 132 3.75 0.62 15.24
CA TYR A 132 5.04 -0.05 15.14
C TYR A 132 4.85 -1.54 15.43
N GLY A 133 5.78 -2.40 15.02
CA GLY A 133 5.65 -3.84 15.24
C GLY A 133 4.43 -4.47 14.55
N TYR A 134 3.91 -3.84 13.49
CA TYR A 134 2.70 -4.27 12.81
C TYR A 134 3.00 -5.14 11.59
N ARG A 135 4.17 -4.94 10.95
CA ARG A 135 4.47 -5.50 9.65
C ARG A 135 4.84 -6.98 9.77
N SER A 136 4.02 -7.85 9.18
CA SER A 136 4.16 -9.30 9.22
C SER A 136 5.07 -9.89 8.15
N LYS A 137 5.48 -9.12 7.13
CA LYS A 137 6.46 -9.57 6.12
C LYS A 137 7.50 -8.49 5.80
N ILE A 138 8.77 -8.91 5.79
CA ILE A 138 9.90 -8.11 5.31
C ILE A 138 10.79 -8.95 4.40
N THR A 139 11.41 -8.29 3.42
CA THR A 139 12.31 -8.92 2.46
C THR A 139 13.61 -8.12 2.31
N PRO A 140 14.51 -8.12 3.32
CA PRO A 140 15.82 -7.47 3.19
C PRO A 140 16.62 -8.05 2.03
N HIS A 141 17.34 -7.19 1.32
CA HIS A 141 18.15 -7.54 0.18
C HIS A 141 19.63 -7.25 0.45
N PHE A 142 20.51 -7.97 -0.25
CA PHE A 142 21.92 -7.65 -0.32
C PHE A 142 22.47 -7.82 -1.73
N GLN A 143 23.53 -7.09 -2.04
CA GLN A 143 24.20 -7.17 -3.33
C GLN A 143 25.08 -8.42 -3.41
N LYS A 144 25.50 -8.79 -4.63
CA LYS A 144 26.45 -9.88 -4.84
C LYS A 144 27.66 -9.73 -3.88
N PRO A 145 28.07 -10.79 -3.18
CA PRO A 145 29.26 -10.76 -2.32
C PRO A 145 30.49 -10.27 -3.08
N LYS A 146 31.33 -9.48 -2.40
CA LYS A 146 32.61 -8.98 -2.95
C LYS A 146 33.73 -9.47 -2.05
N ASN A 147 34.81 -9.99 -2.65
CA ASN A 147 35.96 -10.54 -1.92
C ASN A 147 35.58 -11.58 -0.84
N GLY A 148 34.52 -12.35 -1.08
CA GLY A 148 34.04 -13.34 -0.10
C GLY A 148 33.22 -12.75 1.05
N GLU A 149 32.77 -11.49 0.97
CA GLU A 149 32.00 -10.83 2.03
C GLU A 149 30.66 -10.30 1.53
N ILE A 150 29.62 -10.42 2.36
CA ILE A 150 28.32 -9.77 2.17
C ILE A 150 28.37 -8.41 2.87
N GLY A 151 28.08 -7.34 2.12
CA GLY A 151 27.98 -5.98 2.65
C GLY A 151 26.68 -5.72 3.41
N ALA A 152 26.07 -4.56 3.14
CA ALA A 152 24.80 -4.18 3.74
C ALA A 152 23.68 -5.17 3.35
N ILE A 153 22.93 -5.63 4.37
CA ILE A 153 21.71 -6.41 4.23
C ILE A 153 20.57 -5.54 4.74
N GLY A 154 19.61 -5.20 3.89
CA GLY A 154 18.53 -4.30 4.31
C GLY A 154 17.67 -3.79 3.16
N PHE A 155 17.41 -2.49 3.16
CA PHE A 155 16.52 -1.86 2.19
C PHE A 155 17.24 -0.73 1.44
N LEU A 156 16.67 -0.32 0.31
CA LEU A 156 17.21 0.78 -0.48
C LEU A 156 17.25 2.08 0.34
N ARG A 157 18.33 2.85 0.16
CA ARG A 157 18.44 4.20 0.69
C ARG A 157 17.40 5.11 0.04
N ALA A 158 16.76 5.95 0.84
CA ALA A 158 15.79 6.94 0.40
C ALA A 158 16.36 7.76 -0.77
N GLY A 159 15.54 7.98 -1.80
CA GLY A 159 15.93 8.75 -3.00
C GLY A 159 16.91 8.04 -3.96
N THR A 160 17.34 6.81 -3.67
CA THR A 160 18.31 6.07 -4.52
C THR A 160 17.70 4.81 -5.13
N ARG A 161 18.33 4.27 -6.19
CA ARG A 161 17.86 3.04 -6.87
C ARG A 161 18.73 1.81 -6.60
N ASN A 162 19.89 1.99 -5.99
CA ASN A 162 20.98 1.01 -6.00
C ASN A 162 21.90 1.10 -4.76
N ALA A 163 21.67 2.05 -3.85
CA ALA A 163 22.38 2.10 -2.58
C ALA A 163 21.58 1.36 -1.51
N MET A 164 22.24 0.44 -0.80
CA MET A 164 21.62 -0.35 0.28
C MET A 164 21.94 0.29 1.63
N VAL A 165 20.97 0.31 2.54
CA VAL A 165 21.15 0.62 3.95
C VAL A 165 21.23 -0.69 4.71
N ASP A 166 22.22 -0.84 5.58
CA ASP A 166 22.30 -2.01 6.45
C ASP A 166 21.27 -1.89 7.57
N VAL A 167 20.34 -2.84 7.64
CA VAL A 167 19.22 -2.80 8.58
C VAL A 167 19.32 -4.00 9.51
N ALA A 168 19.80 -3.74 10.73
CA ALA A 168 19.87 -4.75 11.78
C ALA A 168 18.53 -4.94 12.51
N ARG A 169 17.73 -3.87 12.61
CA ARG A 169 16.41 -3.87 13.25
C ARG A 169 15.48 -2.89 12.55
N CYS A 170 14.21 -3.27 12.42
CA CYS A 170 13.16 -2.47 11.80
C CYS A 170 11.98 -2.30 12.78
N PRO A 171 11.78 -1.11 13.37
CA PRO A 171 10.74 -0.88 14.38
C PRO A 171 9.30 -1.09 13.89
N ILE A 172 9.04 -1.01 12.59
CA ILE A 172 7.70 -1.30 12.04
C ILE A 172 7.46 -2.80 11.82
N ALA A 173 8.52 -3.61 11.77
CA ALA A 173 8.43 -5.07 11.67
C ALA A 173 8.14 -5.68 13.05
N MET A 174 7.36 -6.76 13.08
CA MET A 174 7.09 -7.50 14.30
C MET A 174 8.40 -7.96 15.00
N ASP A 175 8.39 -8.06 16.32
CA ASP A 175 9.58 -8.46 17.08
C ASP A 175 10.09 -9.86 16.69
N ALA A 176 9.20 -10.79 16.37
CA ALA A 176 9.56 -12.11 15.85
C ALA A 176 10.38 -12.03 14.54
N LEU A 177 10.03 -11.09 13.65
CA LEU A 177 10.81 -10.84 12.42
C LEU A 177 12.16 -10.19 12.71
N ASN A 178 12.24 -9.30 13.70
CA ASN A 178 13.51 -8.70 14.10
C ASN A 178 14.46 -9.73 14.73
N ALA A 179 13.92 -10.69 15.50
CA ALA A 179 14.70 -11.81 16.03
C ALA A 179 15.23 -12.70 14.91
N GLU A 180 14.39 -13.03 13.92
CA GLU A 180 14.80 -13.84 12.78
C GLU A 180 15.77 -13.10 11.85
N LEU A 181 15.59 -11.79 11.65
CA LEU A 181 16.49 -10.96 10.84
C LEU A 181 17.94 -11.05 11.32
N SER A 182 18.17 -10.99 12.63
CA SER A 182 19.51 -11.14 13.20
C SER A 182 20.14 -12.49 12.83
N ARG A 183 19.38 -13.58 13.00
CA ARG A 183 19.85 -14.94 12.68
C ARG A 183 20.10 -15.14 11.19
N ALA A 184 19.16 -14.71 10.35
CA ALA A 184 19.26 -14.83 8.90
C ALA A 184 20.45 -14.04 8.34
N ARG A 185 20.77 -12.87 8.92
CA ARG A 185 21.95 -12.08 8.56
C ARG A 185 23.25 -12.80 8.88
N GLU A 186 23.36 -13.38 10.08
CA GLU A 186 24.53 -14.15 10.50
C GLU A 186 24.71 -15.39 9.61
N ALA A 187 23.64 -16.14 9.37
CA ALA A 187 23.64 -17.32 8.51
C ALA A 187 24.09 -16.98 7.08
N ALA A 188 23.55 -15.90 6.48
CA ALA A 188 23.97 -15.47 5.15
C ALA A 188 25.47 -15.11 5.10
N ARG A 189 25.97 -14.39 6.12
CA ARG A 189 27.38 -13.98 6.23
C ARG A 189 28.34 -15.13 6.51
N ALA A 190 27.86 -16.25 7.06
CA ALA A 190 28.68 -17.45 7.29
C ALA A 190 28.98 -18.24 6.01
N VAL A 191 28.14 -18.12 4.98
CA VAL A 191 28.29 -18.85 3.70
C VAL A 191 28.24 -17.95 2.45
N PRO A 192 29.03 -16.86 2.40
CA PRO A 192 28.94 -15.86 1.34
C PRO A 192 29.23 -16.45 -0.05
N GLY A 193 30.11 -17.45 -0.13
CA GLY A 193 30.48 -18.13 -1.37
C GLY A 193 29.34 -18.89 -2.06
N THR A 194 28.22 -19.13 -1.37
CA THR A 194 27.03 -19.77 -1.96
C THR A 194 26.20 -18.81 -2.84
N PHE A 195 26.36 -17.49 -2.65
CA PHE A 195 25.61 -16.48 -3.37
C PHE A 195 26.40 -15.95 -4.58
N LYS A 196 26.03 -16.41 -5.78
CA LYS A 196 26.65 -15.94 -7.05
C LYS A 196 26.16 -14.55 -7.48
N ASN A 197 24.99 -14.13 -6.99
CA ASN A 197 24.31 -12.85 -7.23
C ASN A 197 23.86 -12.24 -5.89
N GLY A 198 23.26 -11.05 -5.92
CA GLY A 198 22.52 -10.55 -4.76
C GLY A 198 21.33 -11.46 -4.43
N ALA A 199 20.88 -11.43 -3.18
CA ALA A 199 19.75 -12.25 -2.75
C ALA A 199 18.80 -11.46 -1.85
N THR A 200 17.65 -12.08 -1.62
CA THR A 200 16.56 -11.58 -0.77
C THR A 200 16.36 -12.56 0.37
N LEU A 201 16.34 -12.05 1.59
CA LEU A 201 15.99 -12.81 2.78
C LEU A 201 14.48 -12.62 3.03
N LEU A 202 13.66 -13.59 2.65
CA LEU A 202 12.24 -13.54 2.95
C LEU A 202 12.02 -13.89 4.41
N MET A 203 11.22 -13.10 5.12
CA MET A 203 10.69 -13.46 6.44
C MET A 203 9.24 -13.04 6.53
N ARG A 204 8.37 -13.96 6.93
CA ARG A 204 6.95 -13.71 7.20
C ARG A 204 6.56 -14.30 8.55
N ALA A 205 6.02 -13.47 9.44
CA ALA A 205 5.41 -13.90 10.68
C ALA A 205 3.94 -14.22 10.39
N ALA A 206 3.50 -15.37 10.84
CA ALA A 206 2.17 -15.92 10.68
C ALA A 206 1.75 -16.63 11.98
N ALA A 207 0.49 -17.07 12.09
CA ALA A 207 -0.02 -17.76 13.28
C ALA A 207 0.78 -19.04 13.62
N ASN A 208 1.37 -19.68 12.60
CA ASN A 208 2.18 -20.89 12.73
C ASN A 208 3.70 -20.63 12.85
N GLY A 209 4.14 -19.38 13.04
CA GLY A 209 5.54 -19.03 13.30
C GLY A 209 6.14 -18.05 12.28
N VAL A 210 7.48 -17.95 12.27
CA VAL A 210 8.22 -17.15 11.29
C VAL A 210 8.72 -18.07 10.17
N LEU A 211 8.32 -17.78 8.94
CA LEU A 211 8.62 -18.52 7.74
C LEU A 211 9.68 -17.78 6.92
N THR A 212 10.64 -18.50 6.38
CA THR A 212 11.81 -17.92 5.69
C THR A 212 11.97 -18.39 4.25
N ARG A 213 11.28 -19.45 3.86
CA ARG A 213 11.25 -19.94 2.48
C ARG A 213 9.94 -19.53 1.80
N PRO A 214 9.98 -19.17 0.51
CA PRO A 214 8.79 -18.72 -0.20
C PRO A 214 7.65 -19.75 -0.28
N ASP A 215 7.97 -21.04 -0.25
CA ASP A 215 7.04 -22.17 -0.41
C ASP A 215 6.38 -22.65 0.89
N GLU A 216 6.84 -22.16 2.05
CA GLU A 216 6.24 -22.51 3.34
C GLU A 216 4.81 -21.97 3.45
N THR A 217 3.89 -22.77 4.01
CA THR A 217 2.51 -22.35 4.23
C THR A 217 2.41 -21.42 5.44
N ALA A 218 1.99 -20.18 5.20
CA ALA A 218 1.58 -19.23 6.22
C ALA A 218 0.11 -19.43 6.57
N VAL A 219 -0.21 -19.31 7.86
CA VAL A 219 -1.58 -19.34 8.39
C VAL A 219 -1.91 -17.97 8.99
N GLU A 220 -3.03 -17.39 8.59
CA GLU A 220 -3.56 -16.15 9.17
C GLU A 220 -5.04 -16.28 9.50
N ASP A 221 -5.47 -15.71 10.63
CA ASP A 221 -6.88 -15.63 11.01
C ASP A 221 -7.36 -14.18 10.89
N VAL A 222 -8.37 -13.95 10.05
CA VAL A 222 -8.94 -12.63 9.78
C VAL A 222 -10.42 -12.65 10.13
N GLY A 223 -10.80 -11.99 11.22
CA GLY A 223 -12.21 -11.91 11.62
C GLY A 223 -12.87 -13.27 11.89
N GLY A 224 -12.09 -14.28 12.30
CA GLY A 224 -12.57 -15.65 12.53
C GLY A 224 -12.61 -16.54 11.28
N VAL A 225 -12.08 -16.06 10.15
CA VAL A 225 -11.90 -16.82 8.92
C VAL A 225 -10.42 -17.15 8.75
N ARG A 226 -10.10 -18.41 8.48
CA ARG A 226 -8.72 -18.89 8.38
C ARG A 226 -8.23 -18.85 6.95
N PHE A 227 -7.00 -18.37 6.74
CA PHE A 227 -6.37 -18.32 5.43
C PHE A 227 -5.03 -19.04 5.45
N GLU A 228 -4.81 -19.86 4.43
CA GLU A 228 -3.54 -20.51 4.13
C GLU A 228 -3.03 -20.06 2.75
N PHE A 229 -1.77 -19.66 2.71
CA PHE A 229 -1.11 -19.15 1.50
C PHE A 229 0.41 -19.35 1.62
N HIS A 230 1.18 -19.30 0.53
CA HIS A 230 2.63 -19.46 0.67
C HIS A 230 3.27 -18.17 1.21
N ALA A 231 4.34 -18.29 1.99
CA ALA A 231 4.99 -17.13 2.60
C ALA A 231 5.52 -16.11 1.56
N GLY A 232 5.90 -16.62 0.39
CA GLY A 232 6.28 -15.87 -0.81
C GLY A 232 5.15 -15.03 -1.40
N ASP A 233 3.92 -15.49 -1.30
CA ASP A 233 2.75 -14.90 -1.95
C ASP A 233 2.38 -13.55 -1.31
N PHE A 234 1.54 -12.80 -2.04
CA PHE A 234 0.93 -11.59 -1.53
C PHE A 234 -0.16 -11.93 -0.51
N PHE A 235 -0.11 -11.25 0.62
CA PHE A 235 -1.17 -11.20 1.62
C PHE A 235 -0.94 -9.92 2.43
N GLN A 236 -2.00 -9.33 2.99
CA GLN A 236 -1.91 -8.05 3.68
C GLN A 236 -0.88 -8.09 4.82
N ASN A 237 -0.02 -7.08 4.89
CA ASN A 237 1.16 -7.09 5.76
C ASN A 237 0.91 -6.55 7.17
N ASN A 238 -0.32 -6.11 7.47
CA ASN A 238 -0.71 -5.59 8.78
C ASN A 238 -1.92 -6.38 9.30
N PRO A 239 -1.71 -7.54 9.95
CA PRO A 239 -2.81 -8.38 10.42
C PRO A 239 -3.63 -7.72 11.54
N PHE A 240 -3.10 -6.69 12.21
CA PHE A 240 -3.79 -6.06 13.34
C PHE A 240 -4.99 -5.20 12.91
N ILE A 241 -4.91 -4.52 11.76
CA ILE A 241 -6.03 -3.72 11.22
C ILE A 241 -6.91 -4.54 10.25
N LEU A 242 -6.39 -5.68 9.78
CA LEU A 242 -7.00 -6.47 8.72
C LEU A 242 -8.45 -6.90 9.02
N PRO A 243 -8.82 -7.33 10.24
CA PRO A 243 -10.21 -7.65 10.57
C PRO A 243 -11.18 -6.48 10.36
N GLU A 244 -10.82 -5.26 10.78
CA GLU A 244 -11.68 -4.09 10.61
C GLU A 244 -11.76 -3.64 9.14
N PHE A 245 -10.63 -3.69 8.43
CA PHE A 245 -10.57 -3.38 7.00
C PHE A 245 -11.47 -4.30 6.17
N VAL A 246 -11.34 -5.62 6.38
CA VAL A 246 -12.15 -6.61 5.68
C VAL A 246 -13.61 -6.51 6.11
N SER A 247 -13.89 -6.42 7.41
CA SER A 247 -15.27 -6.30 7.89
C SER A 247 -15.97 -5.06 7.34
N HIS A 248 -15.27 -3.93 7.19
CA HIS A 248 -15.83 -2.75 6.54
C HIS A 248 -16.25 -3.03 5.09
N ALA A 249 -15.35 -3.58 4.26
CA ALA A 249 -15.67 -3.89 2.87
C ALA A 249 -16.84 -4.89 2.75
N VAL A 250 -16.88 -5.91 3.62
CA VAL A 250 -17.98 -6.89 3.70
C VAL A 250 -19.29 -6.21 4.08
N ARG A 251 -19.31 -5.34 5.10
CA ARG A 251 -20.51 -4.60 5.51
C ARG A 251 -21.03 -3.70 4.39
N GLU A 252 -20.15 -2.98 3.69
CA GLU A 252 -20.53 -2.16 2.55
C GLU A 252 -21.09 -3.00 1.40
N ALA A 253 -20.54 -4.18 1.14
CA ALA A 253 -21.05 -5.10 0.13
C ALA A 253 -22.41 -5.67 0.52
N ALA A 254 -22.55 -6.21 1.74
CA ALA A 254 -23.77 -6.83 2.25
C ALA A 254 -24.94 -5.84 2.34
N ALA A 255 -24.67 -4.57 2.69
CA ALA A 255 -25.68 -3.52 2.73
C ALA A 255 -26.30 -3.18 1.36
N SER A 256 -25.84 -3.78 0.25
CA SER A 256 -26.52 -3.70 -1.05
C SER A 256 -27.83 -4.51 -1.09
N GLY A 257 -27.98 -5.52 -0.23
CA GLY A 257 -29.07 -6.51 -0.31
C GLY A 257 -28.99 -7.41 -1.55
N ALA A 258 -27.86 -7.43 -2.26
CA ALA A 258 -27.60 -8.34 -3.36
C ALA A 258 -27.51 -9.78 -2.86
N ARG A 259 -27.95 -10.73 -3.69
CA ARG A 259 -27.91 -12.17 -3.35
C ARG A 259 -26.53 -12.77 -3.59
N ARG A 260 -25.76 -12.16 -4.50
CA ARG A 260 -24.47 -12.66 -4.97
C ARG A 260 -23.37 -11.64 -4.79
N LEU A 261 -22.18 -12.14 -4.46
CA LEU A 261 -20.94 -11.37 -4.49
C LEU A 261 -20.02 -11.87 -5.62
N VAL A 262 -19.44 -10.93 -6.35
CA VAL A 262 -18.26 -11.16 -7.20
C VAL A 262 -17.07 -10.44 -6.57
N ASP A 263 -15.99 -11.15 -6.31
CA ASP A 263 -14.70 -10.60 -5.88
C ASP A 263 -13.74 -10.65 -7.06
N ALA A 264 -13.52 -9.52 -7.72
CA ALA A 264 -12.57 -9.43 -8.83
C ALA A 264 -11.18 -9.08 -8.29
N TYR A 265 -10.15 -9.74 -8.82
CA TYR A 265 -8.77 -9.71 -8.29
C TYR A 265 -8.69 -10.37 -6.90
N CYS A 266 -9.43 -11.47 -6.71
CA CYS A 266 -9.65 -12.03 -5.38
C CYS A 266 -8.39 -12.59 -4.70
N GLY A 267 -7.29 -12.80 -5.45
CA GLY A 267 -6.08 -13.41 -4.93
C GLY A 267 -6.37 -14.74 -4.25
N SER A 268 -5.95 -14.89 -2.98
CA SER A 268 -6.22 -16.08 -2.16
C SER A 268 -7.62 -16.12 -1.53
N GLY A 269 -8.54 -15.27 -1.98
CA GLY A 269 -9.95 -15.22 -1.59
C GLY A 269 -10.25 -14.38 -0.35
N LEU A 270 -9.44 -13.37 -0.02
CA LEU A 270 -9.58 -12.61 1.23
C LEU A 270 -10.99 -12.04 1.41
N PHE A 271 -11.51 -11.29 0.44
CA PHE A 271 -12.84 -10.68 0.54
C PHE A 271 -13.95 -11.70 0.26
N ALA A 272 -13.83 -12.49 -0.81
CA ALA A 272 -14.77 -13.54 -1.16
C ALA A 272 -15.13 -14.45 0.03
N ILE A 273 -14.12 -15.03 0.69
CA ILE A 273 -14.29 -16.01 1.77
C ILE A 273 -14.79 -15.33 3.03
N SER A 274 -14.27 -14.13 3.35
CA SER A 274 -14.72 -13.36 4.52
C SER A 274 -16.17 -12.89 4.41
N ALA A 275 -16.64 -12.64 3.18
CA ALA A 275 -18.00 -12.21 2.90
C ALA A 275 -18.99 -13.37 2.76
N ALA A 276 -18.52 -14.61 2.63
CA ALA A 276 -19.35 -15.71 2.14
C ALA A 276 -20.62 -15.98 2.94
N ARG A 277 -20.63 -15.69 4.24
CA ARG A 277 -21.82 -15.89 5.09
C ARG A 277 -22.95 -14.89 4.82
N GLU A 278 -22.66 -13.78 4.15
CA GLU A 278 -23.63 -12.72 3.84
C GLU A 278 -24.31 -12.92 2.47
N PHE A 279 -23.85 -13.88 1.66
CA PHE A 279 -24.31 -14.07 0.28
C PHE A 279 -24.72 -15.53 0.01
N GLN A 280 -25.65 -15.71 -0.93
CA GLN A 280 -26.12 -17.05 -1.34
C GLN A 280 -25.12 -17.71 -2.29
N GLU A 281 -24.39 -16.92 -3.08
CA GLU A 281 -23.32 -17.37 -3.97
C GLU A 281 -22.19 -16.35 -3.93
N VAL A 282 -20.95 -16.85 -3.88
CA VAL A 282 -19.74 -16.03 -4.01
C VAL A 282 -18.89 -16.53 -5.17
N ILE A 283 -18.44 -15.60 -6.00
CA ILE A 283 -17.59 -15.87 -7.15
C ILE A 283 -16.31 -15.05 -7.00
N GLY A 284 -15.17 -15.70 -6.85
CA GLY A 284 -13.87 -15.04 -6.93
C GLY A 284 -13.27 -15.19 -8.33
N VAL A 285 -12.67 -14.12 -8.85
CA VAL A 285 -11.91 -14.17 -10.11
C VAL A 285 -10.50 -13.64 -9.91
N GLU A 286 -9.54 -14.39 -10.43
CA GLU A 286 -8.12 -14.09 -10.36
C GLU A 286 -7.41 -14.64 -11.61
N ILE A 287 -6.39 -13.93 -12.11
CA ILE A 287 -5.65 -14.36 -13.29
C ILE A 287 -4.64 -15.48 -12.96
N SER A 288 -4.15 -15.50 -11.73
CA SER A 288 -3.21 -16.50 -11.23
C SER A 288 -3.92 -17.79 -10.83
N GLU A 289 -3.75 -18.86 -11.61
CA GLU A 289 -4.22 -20.21 -11.26
C GLU A 289 -3.72 -20.70 -9.89
N GLY A 290 -2.51 -20.28 -9.50
CA GLY A 290 -1.97 -20.60 -8.17
C GLY A 290 -2.80 -19.97 -7.05
N ALA A 291 -3.18 -18.71 -7.22
CA ALA A 291 -4.00 -17.99 -6.26
C ALA A 291 -5.45 -18.52 -6.23
N VAL A 292 -6.04 -18.85 -7.39
CA VAL A 292 -7.36 -19.51 -7.49
C VAL A 292 -7.39 -20.84 -6.74
N ARG A 293 -6.37 -21.68 -6.93
CA ARG A 293 -6.26 -22.94 -6.16
C ARG A 293 -6.17 -22.71 -4.66
N LYS A 294 -5.47 -21.65 -4.23
CA LYS A 294 -5.41 -21.27 -2.81
C LYS A 294 -6.72 -20.70 -2.29
N ALA A 295 -7.44 -19.92 -3.08
CA ALA A 295 -8.76 -19.43 -2.72
C ALA A 295 -9.76 -20.59 -2.57
N ALA A 296 -9.76 -21.56 -3.49
CA ALA A 296 -10.59 -22.76 -3.38
C ALA A 296 -10.25 -23.59 -2.13
N HIS A 297 -8.96 -23.83 -1.86
CA HIS A 297 -8.49 -24.47 -0.62
C HIS A 297 -8.94 -23.70 0.62
N ASN A 298 -8.82 -22.38 0.62
CA ASN A 298 -9.24 -21.54 1.74
C ASN A 298 -10.76 -21.59 1.95
N ALA A 299 -11.58 -21.69 0.91
CA ALA A 299 -13.01 -21.91 1.07
C ALA A 299 -13.30 -23.30 1.67
N GLU A 300 -12.60 -24.34 1.23
CA GLU A 300 -12.73 -25.71 1.74
C GLU A 300 -12.41 -25.80 3.24
N ILE A 301 -11.27 -25.26 3.69
CA ILE A 301 -10.88 -25.31 5.11
C ILE A 301 -11.80 -24.48 6.02
N ASN A 302 -12.57 -23.54 5.46
CA ASN A 302 -13.61 -22.80 6.17
C ASN A 302 -15.02 -23.41 6.01
N GLY A 303 -15.15 -24.56 5.34
CA GLY A 303 -16.41 -25.27 5.16
C GLY A 303 -17.41 -24.56 4.25
N LEU A 304 -16.94 -23.76 3.29
CA LEU A 304 -17.78 -22.96 2.39
C LEU A 304 -17.96 -23.71 1.06
N THR A 305 -19.18 -24.18 0.79
CA THR A 305 -19.52 -24.97 -0.41
C THR A 305 -20.13 -24.14 -1.54
N HIS A 306 -20.56 -22.90 -1.24
CA HIS A 306 -21.21 -21.97 -2.18
C HIS A 306 -20.26 -20.88 -2.71
N CYS A 307 -18.95 -21.10 -2.57
CA CYS A 307 -17.90 -20.26 -3.16
C CYS A 307 -17.30 -20.95 -4.39
N ARG A 308 -17.28 -20.27 -5.54
CA ARG A 308 -16.55 -20.71 -6.73
C ARG A 308 -15.45 -19.74 -7.10
N PHE A 309 -14.31 -20.25 -7.56
CA PHE A 309 -13.16 -19.43 -7.97
C PHE A 309 -12.78 -19.74 -9.41
N LEU A 310 -12.58 -18.71 -10.21
CA LEU A 310 -12.32 -18.82 -11.64
C LEU A 310 -10.96 -18.22 -11.98
N ALA A 311 -10.14 -19.00 -12.69
CA ALA A 311 -8.92 -18.51 -13.32
C ALA A 311 -9.30 -17.88 -14.67
N ALA A 312 -9.47 -16.56 -14.70
CA ALA A 312 -9.92 -15.86 -15.91
C ALA A 312 -9.30 -14.48 -16.02
N ASP A 313 -9.17 -14.01 -17.26
CA ASP A 313 -9.01 -12.58 -17.50
C ASP A 313 -10.29 -11.88 -17.05
N ALA A 314 -10.11 -10.72 -16.42
CA ALA A 314 -11.22 -9.93 -15.94
C ALA A 314 -12.20 -9.52 -17.06
N ALA A 315 -11.73 -9.58 -18.31
CA ALA A 315 -12.45 -9.27 -19.52
C ALA A 315 -13.45 -10.35 -20.02
N ALA A 316 -13.76 -11.40 -19.27
CA ALA A 316 -14.85 -12.34 -19.62
C ALA A 316 -15.69 -12.78 -18.42
N ILE A 317 -15.56 -12.09 -17.27
CA ILE A 317 -16.11 -12.55 -15.98
C ILE A 317 -17.63 -12.64 -16.01
N PHE A 318 -18.27 -11.57 -16.46
CA PHE A 318 -19.68 -11.32 -16.20
C PHE A 318 -20.63 -12.12 -17.09
N GLU A 319 -20.14 -12.66 -18.21
CA GLU A 319 -20.94 -13.47 -19.15
C GLU A 319 -21.46 -14.76 -18.50
N SER A 320 -20.74 -15.28 -17.50
CA SER A 320 -21.05 -16.55 -16.82
C SER A 320 -21.85 -16.40 -15.52
N ILE A 321 -22.35 -15.19 -15.23
CA ILE A 321 -23.02 -14.88 -13.96
C ILE A 321 -24.53 -14.77 -14.17
N GLU A 322 -25.24 -15.82 -13.76
CA GLU A 322 -26.71 -15.89 -13.83
C GLU A 322 -27.39 -14.82 -12.96
N GLY A 323 -28.57 -14.34 -13.31
CA GLY A 323 -29.30 -13.31 -12.52
C GLY A 323 -28.83 -11.85 -12.72
N GLY A 324 -27.70 -11.63 -13.40
CA GLY A 324 -27.25 -10.32 -13.85
C GLY A 324 -26.78 -9.38 -12.73
N GLY A 325 -26.45 -8.13 -13.11
CA GLY A 325 -25.89 -7.14 -12.17
C GLY A 325 -26.83 -6.68 -11.08
N SER A 326 -28.15 -6.65 -11.32
CA SER A 326 -29.11 -6.14 -10.33
C SER A 326 -29.20 -6.98 -9.04
N GLU A 327 -28.83 -8.26 -9.09
CA GLU A 327 -28.76 -9.16 -7.93
C GLU A 327 -27.33 -9.36 -7.40
N THR A 328 -26.35 -8.61 -7.94
CA THR A 328 -24.92 -8.82 -7.70
C THR A 328 -24.25 -7.56 -7.16
N VAL A 329 -23.42 -7.73 -6.13
CA VAL A 329 -22.43 -6.74 -5.70
C VAL A 329 -21.04 -7.18 -6.14
N VAL A 330 -20.18 -6.22 -6.50
CA VAL A 330 -18.80 -6.50 -6.92
C VAL A 330 -17.83 -5.84 -5.94
N ILE A 331 -16.94 -6.61 -5.34
CA ILE A 331 -15.73 -6.09 -4.68
C ILE A 331 -14.60 -6.10 -5.72
N ILE A 332 -13.83 -5.02 -5.80
CA ILE A 332 -12.64 -4.93 -6.65
C ILE A 332 -11.44 -4.48 -5.81
N ASP A 333 -10.34 -5.23 -5.87
CA ASP A 333 -9.04 -4.90 -5.26
C ASP A 333 -7.90 -4.99 -6.30
N PRO A 334 -7.89 -4.10 -7.31
CA PRO A 334 -6.94 -4.18 -8.41
C PRO A 334 -5.50 -3.89 -7.96
N PRO A 335 -4.50 -4.26 -8.79
CA PRO A 335 -3.11 -3.88 -8.54
C PRO A 335 -2.92 -2.35 -8.52
N ARG A 336 -1.72 -1.89 -8.14
CA ARG A 336 -1.38 -0.45 -8.05
C ARG A 336 -1.65 0.38 -9.31
N ALA A 337 -1.80 -0.26 -10.48
CA ALA A 337 -2.13 0.40 -11.75
C ALA A 337 -3.62 0.76 -11.88
N GLY A 338 -4.48 0.29 -10.98
CA GLY A 338 -5.94 0.39 -11.06
C GLY A 338 -6.53 -0.68 -11.98
N CYS A 339 -7.81 -0.50 -12.32
CA CYS A 339 -8.52 -1.38 -13.25
C CYS A 339 -8.07 -1.16 -14.70
N SER A 340 -8.19 -2.20 -15.53
CA SER A 340 -8.06 -2.04 -16.99
C SER A 340 -9.35 -1.44 -17.58
N GLU A 341 -9.23 -0.75 -18.71
CA GLU A 341 -10.38 -0.17 -19.41
C GLU A 341 -11.38 -1.26 -19.86
N ASP A 342 -10.88 -2.40 -20.34
CA ASP A 342 -11.72 -3.54 -20.73
C ASP A 342 -12.54 -4.11 -19.56
N PHE A 343 -11.93 -4.21 -18.37
CA PHE A 343 -12.63 -4.64 -17.17
C PHE A 343 -13.72 -3.64 -16.78
N LEU A 344 -13.40 -2.33 -16.75
CA LEU A 344 -14.36 -1.29 -16.40
C LEU A 344 -15.54 -1.27 -17.37
N ARG A 345 -15.28 -1.37 -18.68
CA ARG A 345 -16.33 -1.44 -19.71
C ARG A 345 -17.32 -2.58 -19.44
N GLN A 346 -16.82 -3.74 -19.03
CA GLN A 346 -17.67 -4.89 -18.74
C GLN A 346 -18.39 -4.77 -17.41
N LEU A 347 -17.73 -4.25 -16.38
CA LEU A 347 -18.36 -3.94 -15.10
C LEU A 347 -19.54 -2.99 -15.29
N PHE A 348 -19.37 -1.94 -16.10
CA PHE A 348 -20.43 -0.97 -16.37
C PHE A 348 -21.58 -1.57 -17.20
N ALA A 349 -21.27 -2.42 -18.17
CA ALA A 349 -22.26 -3.16 -18.95
C ALA A 349 -23.04 -4.17 -18.10
N PHE A 350 -22.34 -4.89 -17.22
CA PHE A 350 -22.94 -5.82 -16.27
C PHE A 350 -23.85 -5.10 -15.27
N ALA A 351 -23.52 -3.85 -14.94
CA ALA A 351 -24.34 -2.96 -14.12
C ALA A 351 -24.65 -3.56 -12.73
N PRO A 352 -23.62 -3.92 -11.93
CA PRO A 352 -23.85 -4.44 -10.60
C PRO A 352 -24.59 -3.42 -9.74
N ARG A 353 -25.42 -3.93 -8.83
CA ARG A 353 -26.20 -3.10 -7.90
C ARG A 353 -25.30 -2.16 -7.09
N ARG A 354 -24.14 -2.67 -6.66
CA ARG A 354 -23.14 -1.95 -5.90
C ARG A 354 -21.74 -2.40 -6.29
N VAL A 355 -20.79 -1.49 -6.19
CA VAL A 355 -19.35 -1.78 -6.29
C VAL A 355 -18.66 -1.28 -5.03
N VAL A 356 -17.83 -2.12 -4.42
CA VAL A 356 -16.94 -1.77 -3.33
C VAL A 356 -15.51 -1.80 -3.88
N TYR A 357 -14.95 -0.61 -4.13
CA TYR A 357 -13.61 -0.45 -4.70
C TYR A 357 -12.60 -0.26 -3.57
N VAL A 358 -11.76 -1.29 -3.35
CA VAL A 358 -10.59 -1.27 -2.49
C VAL A 358 -9.34 -0.86 -3.28
N SER A 359 -8.53 0.07 -2.77
CA SER A 359 -7.29 0.48 -3.46
C SER A 359 -6.18 0.94 -2.55
N CYS A 360 -4.98 0.45 -2.84
CA CYS A 360 -3.71 0.89 -2.23
C CYS A 360 -3.08 2.11 -2.94
N ASN A 361 -3.73 2.61 -4.00
CA ASN A 361 -3.29 3.76 -4.78
C ASN A 361 -4.46 4.69 -5.10
N PRO A 362 -4.73 5.67 -4.22
CA PRO A 362 -5.84 6.61 -4.40
C PRO A 362 -5.81 7.35 -5.74
N ALA A 363 -4.63 7.64 -6.31
CA ALA A 363 -4.54 8.38 -7.57
C ALA A 363 -5.12 7.60 -8.76
N THR A 364 -4.81 6.30 -8.88
CA THR A 364 -5.41 5.44 -9.93
C THR A 364 -6.88 5.16 -9.63
N GLN A 365 -7.25 5.06 -8.36
CA GLN A 365 -8.66 4.95 -7.96
C GLN A 365 -9.48 6.17 -8.41
N MET A 366 -8.95 7.40 -8.29
CA MET A 366 -9.64 8.61 -8.79
C MET A 366 -9.78 8.64 -10.31
N ARG A 367 -8.77 8.16 -11.05
CA ARG A 367 -8.86 8.04 -12.51
C ARG A 367 -10.03 7.13 -12.89
N ASP A 368 -10.10 5.96 -12.27
CA ASP A 368 -11.15 4.99 -12.55
C ASP A 368 -12.52 5.51 -12.12
N LEU A 369 -12.60 6.20 -10.97
CA LEU A 369 -13.82 6.81 -10.43
C LEU A 369 -14.47 7.83 -11.39
N ALA A 370 -13.68 8.55 -12.18
CA ALA A 370 -14.22 9.43 -13.22
C ALA A 370 -15.05 8.63 -14.25
N LEU A 371 -14.55 7.46 -14.67
CA LEU A 371 -15.25 6.55 -15.59
C LEU A 371 -16.50 5.92 -14.96
N PHE A 372 -16.46 5.60 -13.65
CA PHE A 372 -17.65 5.16 -12.92
C PHE A 372 -18.76 6.22 -12.95
N THR A 373 -18.40 7.49 -12.76
CA THR A 373 -19.35 8.60 -12.76
C THR A 373 -19.97 8.79 -14.13
N GLU A 374 -19.16 8.74 -15.20
CA GLU A 374 -19.63 8.76 -16.59
C GLU A 374 -20.58 7.59 -16.92
N ALA A 375 -20.33 6.42 -16.32
CA ALA A 375 -21.17 5.24 -16.44
C ALA A 375 -22.43 5.26 -15.54
N GLY A 376 -22.68 6.35 -14.82
CA GLY A 376 -23.88 6.55 -13.99
C GLY A 376 -23.80 5.97 -12.58
N PHE A 377 -22.61 5.63 -12.08
CA PHE A 377 -22.43 5.24 -10.67
C PHE A 377 -22.23 6.46 -9.78
N ASN A 378 -22.93 6.48 -8.64
CA ASN A 378 -22.77 7.48 -7.60
C ASN A 378 -21.81 6.97 -6.53
N LEU A 379 -20.87 7.83 -6.13
CA LEU A 379 -20.05 7.61 -4.95
C LEU A 379 -20.89 7.86 -3.69
N LEU A 380 -20.98 6.86 -2.82
CA LEU A 380 -21.75 6.91 -1.57
C LEU A 380 -20.88 7.12 -0.34
N LYS A 381 -19.67 6.54 -0.33
CA LYS A 381 -18.79 6.54 0.83
C LYS A 381 -17.32 6.46 0.41
N VAL A 382 -16.48 7.14 1.17
CA VAL A 382 -15.02 7.10 1.05
C VAL A 382 -14.43 6.87 2.44
N GLN A 383 -13.89 5.67 2.68
CA GLN A 383 -13.28 5.27 3.94
C GLN A 383 -11.80 4.93 3.75
N PRO A 384 -10.88 5.80 4.19
CA PRO A 384 -9.46 5.50 4.21
C PRO A 384 -9.07 4.63 5.42
N PHE A 385 -8.03 3.81 5.27
CA PHE A 385 -7.45 2.96 6.30
C PHE A 385 -5.93 3.09 6.32
N ASP A 386 -5.36 3.12 7.52
CA ASP A 386 -3.92 3.15 7.71
C ASP A 386 -3.33 1.74 7.87
N LEU A 387 -3.21 0.99 6.78
CA LEU A 387 -2.52 -0.32 6.82
C LEU A 387 -1.00 -0.18 7.00
N PHE A 388 -0.44 0.99 6.70
CA PHE A 388 0.99 1.23 6.73
C PHE A 388 1.35 2.51 7.51
N PRO A 389 1.18 2.49 8.85
CA PRO A 389 1.65 3.57 9.72
C PRO A 389 3.09 3.95 9.44
N GLN A 390 3.46 5.21 9.68
CA GLN A 390 4.82 5.74 9.45
C GLN A 390 5.24 5.84 7.98
N THR A 391 4.36 5.48 7.05
CA THR A 391 4.57 5.58 5.61
C THR A 391 3.51 6.46 4.97
N ARG A 392 3.79 6.91 3.76
CA ARG A 392 2.81 7.62 2.91
C ARG A 392 1.71 6.74 2.34
N HIS A 393 1.82 5.42 2.47
CA HIS A 393 0.84 4.50 1.91
C HIS A 393 -0.45 4.51 2.72
N LEU A 394 -1.54 4.23 2.02
CA LEU A 394 -2.91 4.37 2.48
C LEU A 394 -3.75 3.40 1.64
N GLU A 395 -4.67 2.69 2.28
CA GLU A 395 -5.71 1.95 1.58
C GLU A 395 -7.01 2.76 1.62
N CYS A 396 -7.76 2.79 0.53
CA CYS A 396 -9.03 3.50 0.47
C CYS A 396 -10.12 2.60 -0.08
N VAL A 397 -11.23 2.49 0.67
CA VAL A 397 -12.44 1.78 0.26
C VAL A 397 -13.47 2.80 -0.17
N MET A 398 -14.01 2.64 -1.38
CA MET A 398 -15.09 3.45 -1.90
C MET A 398 -16.31 2.60 -2.20
N THR A 399 -17.48 3.03 -1.73
CA THR A 399 -18.75 2.38 -2.04
C THR A 399 -19.44 3.16 -3.14
N LEU A 400 -19.80 2.49 -4.24
CA LEU A 400 -20.50 3.07 -5.38
C LEU A 400 -21.77 2.30 -5.71
N GLU A 401 -22.81 2.99 -6.14
CA GLU A 401 -24.05 2.35 -6.63
C GLU A 401 -24.47 2.93 -7.96
N LYS A 402 -25.07 2.10 -8.80
CA LYS A 402 -25.64 2.57 -10.05
C LYS A 402 -26.86 3.46 -9.76
N SER A 403 -26.91 4.64 -10.37
CA SER A 403 -28.10 5.48 -10.35
C SER A 403 -29.28 4.69 -10.92
N GLY A 404 -30.40 4.70 -10.21
CA GLY A 404 -31.64 4.02 -10.62
C GLY A 404 -32.28 4.61 -11.88
#